data_AF-A0A519I6K3-F1
#
_entry.id   AF-A0A519I6K3-F1
#
_cell.length_a   1.000
_cell.length_b   1.000
_cell.length_c   1.000
_cell.angle_alpha   90.00
_cell.angle_beta   90.00
_cell.angle_gamma   90.00
#
_symmetry.space_group_name_H-M   'P 1'
#
loop_
_entity.id
_entity.type
_entity.pdbx_description
1 polymer ?
#
loop_
_entity_poly.entity_id
_entity_poly.type
_entity_poly.pdbx_seq_one_letter_code
_entity_poly.pdbx_strand_id
1 'polypeptide(L)' 'MSDPSIKKIVIVGGGTAGWMTAAPMAQRFAGAGAARPEVVLVESPDIGTIGVGEAT' A
#
# COMPACT_ATOMS: atom_id res chain seq x y z
N MET A 1 19.40 22.09 -3.02
CA MET A 1 19.01 21.26 -1.86
C MET A 1 17.98 20.26 -2.36
N SER A 2 18.22 18.97 -2.16
CA SER A 2 17.27 17.92 -2.55
C SER A 2 16.06 17.94 -1.62
N ASP A 3 14.84 17.90 -2.17
CA ASP A 3 13.60 17.78 -1.41
C ASP A 3 13.57 16.39 -0.72
N PRO A 4 13.54 16.32 0.63
CA PRO A 4 13.58 15.05 1.36
C PRO A 4 12.22 14.32 1.39
N SER A 5 11.16 14.88 0.80
CA SER A 5 9.84 14.28 0.87
C SER A 5 9.73 12.99 0.05
N ILE A 6 9.11 11.98 0.65
CA ILE A 6 8.84 10.70 0.01
C ILE A 6 7.76 10.91 -1.05
N LYS A 7 8.09 10.62 -2.31
CA LYS A 7 7.16 10.77 -3.46
C LYS A 7 6.48 9.48 -3.87
N LYS A 8 7.05 8.32 -3.50
CA LYS A 8 6.55 7.01 -3.93
C LYS A 8 6.74 5.97 -2.83
N ILE A 9 5.70 5.19 -2.60
CA ILE A 9 5.67 4.08 -1.65
C ILE A 9 5.26 2.85 -2.45
N VAL A 10 6.14 1.84 -2.47
CA VAL A 10 5.88 0.57 -3.17
C VAL A 10 5.74 -0.53 -2.13
N ILE A 11 4.58 -1.17 -2.11
CA ILE A 11 4.25 -2.32 -1.26
C ILE A 11 4.38 -3.56 -2.13
N VAL A 12 5.31 -4.45 -1.79
CA VAL A 12 5.56 -5.70 -2.53
C VAL A 12 4.97 -6.85 -1.73
N GLY A 13 3.97 -7.51 -2.30
CA GLY A 13 3.16 -8.52 -1.63
C GLY A 13 1.76 -7.99 -1.35
N GLY A 14 0.75 -8.74 -1.81
CA GLY A 14 -0.65 -8.45 -1.58
C GLY A 14 -1.19 -9.20 -0.35
N GLY A 15 -2.30 -9.92 -0.53
CA GLY A 15 -3.02 -10.55 0.57
C GLY A 15 -3.48 -9.54 1.64
N THR A 16 -3.86 -10.04 2.82
CA THR A 16 -4.40 -9.19 3.90
C THR A 16 -3.40 -8.11 4.32
N ALA A 17 -2.13 -8.46 4.53
CA ALA A 17 -1.11 -7.51 4.99
C ALA A 17 -0.83 -6.38 3.99
N GLY A 18 -0.70 -6.71 2.70
CA GLY A 18 -0.47 -5.71 1.65
C GLY A 18 -1.64 -4.74 1.54
N TRP A 19 -2.86 -5.26 1.47
CA TRP A 19 -4.07 -4.43 1.31
C TRP A 19 -4.42 -3.64 2.59
N MET A 20 -4.23 -4.21 3.79
CA MET A 20 -4.38 -3.49 5.06
C MET A 20 -3.32 -2.39 5.24
N THR A 21 -2.19 -2.47 4.54
CA THR A 21 -1.20 -1.39 4.52
C THR A 21 -1.56 -0.33 3.47
N ALA A 22 -1.91 -0.76 2.24
CA ALA A 22 -2.14 0.14 1.12
C ALA A 22 -3.37 1.05 1.29
N ALA A 23 -4.49 0.49 1.75
CA ALA A 23 -5.75 1.21 1.89
C ALA A 23 -5.68 2.42 2.85
N PRO A 24 -5.24 2.26 4.12
CA PRO A 24 -5.13 3.40 5.03
C PRO A 24 -4.03 4.37 4.61
N MET A 25 -2.95 3.90 3.97
CA MET A 25 -1.90 4.78 3.44
C MET A 25 -2.45 5.70 2.34
N ALA A 26 -3.21 5.15 1.39
CA ALA A 26 -3.86 5.91 0.33
C ALA A 26 -4.86 6.92 0.89
N GLN A 27 -5.66 6.52 1.90
CA GLN A 27 -6.62 7.40 2.55
C GLN A 27 -5.93 8.54 3.32
N ARG A 28 -4.88 8.22 4.09
CA ARG A 28 -4.13 9.19 4.90
C ARG A 28 -3.56 10.32 4.06
N PHE A 29 -3.14 10.03 2.83
CA PHE A 29 -2.54 11.02 1.94
C PHE A 29 -3.51 11.63 0.91
N ALA A 30 -4.79 11.25 0.93
CA ALA A 30 -5.78 11.76 -0.03
C ALA A 30 -5.91 13.30 0.01
N GLY A 31 -5.74 13.92 1.19
CA GLY A 31 -5.81 15.38 1.38
C GLY A 31 -4.49 16.14 1.13
N ALA A 32 -3.39 15.47 0.80
CA ALA A 32 -2.06 16.10 0.71
C ALA A 32 -1.83 16.90 -0.59
N GLY A 33 -2.80 16.94 -1.51
CA GLY A 33 -2.70 17.69 -2.76
C GLY A 33 -1.45 17.31 -3.58
N ALA A 34 -0.69 18.31 -4.04
CA ALA A 34 0.53 18.11 -4.81
C ALA A 34 1.68 17.43 -4.04
N ALA A 35 1.58 17.35 -2.71
CA ALA A 35 2.57 16.65 -1.88
C ALA A 35 2.20 15.17 -1.63
N ARG A 36 1.10 14.67 -2.20
CA ARG A 36 0.67 13.28 -2.04
C ARG A 36 1.70 12.32 -2.65
N PRO A 37 2.23 11.34 -1.87
CA PRO A 37 3.00 10.25 -2.44
C PRO A 37 2.12 9.30 -3.27
N GLU A 38 2.69 8.78 -4.35
CA GLU A 38 2.12 7.66 -5.09
C GLU A 38 2.23 6.38 -4.24
N VAL A 39 1.13 5.68 -4.02
CA VAL A 39 1.09 4.39 -3.34
C VAL A 39 0.84 3.30 -4.37
N VAL A 40 1.77 2.37 -4.51
CA VAL A 40 1.71 1.26 -5.47
C VAL A 40 1.76 -0.05 -4.71
N LEU A 41 0.82 -0.95 -4.97
CA LEU A 41 0.85 -2.33 -4.47
C LEU A 41 1.15 -3.26 -5.65
N VAL A 42 2.17 -4.09 -5.50
CA VAL A 42 2.57 -5.11 -6.47
C VAL A 42 2.27 -6.47 -5.86
N GLU A 43 1.32 -7.19 -6.47
CA GLU A 43 0.88 -8.51 -6.04
C GLU A 43 1.22 -9.55 -7.10
N SER A 44 1.66 -10.73 -6.67
CA SER A 44 1.90 -11.86 -7.58
C SER A 44 0.56 -12.46 -8.01
N PRO A 45 0.34 -12.71 -9.31
CA PRO A 45 -0.85 -13.43 -9.76
C PRO A 45 -0.83 -14.92 -9.34
N ASP A 46 0.34 -15.45 -8.99
CA ASP A 46 0.55 -16.89 -8.77
C ASP A 46 0.43 -17.31 -7.29
N ILE A 47 0.36 -16.35 -6.35
CA ILE A 47 0.20 -16.64 -4.93
C ILE A 47 -1.26 -16.41 -4.52
N GLY A 48 -2.09 -17.43 -4.70
CA GLY A 48 -3.45 -17.46 -4.18
C GLY A 48 -3.46 -17.68 -2.66
N THR A 49 -4.37 -17.02 -1.95
CA THR A 49 -4.58 -17.25 -0.51
C THR A 49 -5.30 -18.57 -0.27
N ILE A 50 -4.82 -19.37 0.70
CA ILE A 50 -5.58 -20.49 1.25
C ILE A 50 -6.33 -19.96 2.47
N GLY A 51 -7.65 -19.82 2.35
CA GLY A 51 -8.49 -19.31 3.43
C GLY A 51 -8.69 -20.34 4.54
N VAL A 52 -7.98 -20.18 5.66
CA VAL A 52 -8.14 -21.02 6.86
C VAL A 52 -9.06 -20.39 7.93
N GLY A 53 -9.53 -19.16 7.68
CA GLY A 53 -10.32 -18.36 8.62
C GLY A 53 -9.43 -17.59 9.59
N GLU A 54 -9.46 -16.26 9.51
CA GLU A 54 -8.81 -15.36 10.47
C GLU A 54 -9.90 -14.60 11.24
N ALA A 55 -9.82 -14.60 12.57
CA ALA A 55 -10.66 -13.77 13.42
C ALA A 55 -10.02 -12.39 13.61
N THR A 56 -10.84 -11.35 13.79
CA THR A 56 -10.39 -9.96 14.01
C THR A 56 -10.61 -9.51 15.43
#